data_AF-A0AAX3SCS0-F1
#
_entry.id   AF-A0AAX3SCS0-F1
#
_cell.length_a   1.000
_cell.length_b   1.000
_cell.length_c   1.000
_cell.angle_alpha   90.00
_cell.angle_beta   90.00
_cell.angle_gamma   90.00
#
_symmetry.space_group_name_H-M   'P 1'
#
loop_
_entity.id
_entity.type
_entity.pdbx_description
1 polymer ?
#
loop_
_entity_poly.entity_id
_entity_poly.type
_entity_poly.pdbx_seq_one_letter_code
_entity_poly.pdbx_strand_id
1 'polypeptide(L)'
;MAERNNVPATDSPDNAPPQPLLEDDQLDRLDDFLDSEQVGEDALDLISAHGFLVALAVAPSELPPAQWLAELFQGEPNYRDEAERDDIIHLLTLLRDNAMAVLEQGGLPELPFELTLDGLPAEETPIGDWCAGFMEGVFSDESAWFQDDEEAAATLLLPFMLLSGLFEDEPDMAEMAQDQANQEALVAQLPELVLDLYLHYRVPPETTKPKPRKKTPAKGKKRK
;
A
#
# COMPACT_ATOMS: atom_id res chain seq x y z
N MET A 1 29.46 43.78 26.12
CA MET A 1 28.07 43.26 26.17
C MET A 1 27.80 42.67 24.80
N ALA A 2 27.75 41.35 24.71
CA ALA A 2 27.70 40.62 23.45
C ALA A 2 26.26 40.56 22.91
N GLU A 3 26.09 40.97 21.65
CA GLU A 3 24.86 40.81 20.88
C GLU A 3 24.60 39.32 20.65
N ARG A 4 23.46 38.83 21.14
CA ARG A 4 22.95 37.49 20.85
C ARG A 4 22.24 37.53 19.51
N ASN A 5 22.85 36.89 18.53
CA ASN A 5 22.32 36.63 17.20
C ASN A 5 21.06 35.74 17.33
N ASN A 6 19.90 36.23 16.90
CA ASN A 6 18.68 35.44 16.77
C ASN A 6 18.67 34.83 15.37
N VAL A 7 19.00 33.54 15.28
CA VAL A 7 18.89 32.78 14.03
C VAL A 7 17.47 32.21 14.01
N PRO A 8 16.66 32.47 12.96
CA PRO A 8 15.36 31.80 12.83
C PRO A 8 15.61 30.31 12.65
N ALA A 9 14.86 29.48 13.39
CA ALA A 9 14.87 28.04 13.22
C ALA A 9 14.51 27.72 11.77
N THR A 10 15.43 27.09 11.07
CA THR A 10 15.18 26.41 9.80
C THR A 10 14.24 25.25 10.09
N ASP A 11 13.03 25.28 9.54
CA ASP A 11 12.15 24.13 9.44
C ASP A 11 12.94 22.99 8.77
N SER A 12 13.31 21.98 9.55
CA SER A 12 13.69 20.69 9.01
C SER A 12 12.46 20.11 8.30
N PRO A 13 12.60 19.49 7.12
CA PRO A 13 11.48 18.85 6.40
C PRO A 13 10.92 17.60 7.09
N ASP A 14 11.32 17.35 8.35
CA ASP A 14 11.22 16.08 9.06
C ASP A 14 10.22 16.14 10.22
N ASN A 15 9.26 17.08 10.15
CA ASN A 15 8.30 17.32 11.23
C ASN A 15 6.90 17.69 10.70
N ALA A 16 6.55 17.20 9.50
CA ALA A 16 5.15 17.14 9.11
C ALA A 16 4.46 16.15 10.08
N PRO A 17 3.38 16.54 10.76
CA PRO A 17 2.63 15.60 11.56
C PRO A 17 2.18 14.42 10.67
N PRO A 18 2.09 13.19 11.21
CA PRO A 18 1.54 12.08 10.46
C PRO A 18 0.17 12.50 9.93
N GLN A 19 -0.04 12.26 8.64
CA GLN A 19 -1.31 12.58 8.00
C GLN A 19 -2.30 11.50 8.44
N PRO A 20 -3.35 11.84 9.23
CA PRO A 20 -4.28 10.85 9.73
C PRO A 20 -5.06 10.22 8.57
N LEU A 21 -5.56 9.00 8.78
CA LEU A 21 -6.41 8.28 7.82
C LEU A 21 -7.56 9.17 7.31
N LEU A 22 -8.41 9.57 8.24
CA LEU A 22 -9.52 10.52 8.14
C LEU A 22 -9.78 11.07 9.55
N GLU A 23 -10.68 12.06 9.67
CA GLU A 23 -11.21 12.45 10.98
C GLU A 23 -12.16 11.37 11.53
N ASP A 24 -12.26 11.23 12.86
CA ASP A 24 -13.07 10.18 13.52
C ASP A 24 -14.52 10.12 13.00
N ASP A 25 -15.22 11.26 12.93
CA ASP A 25 -16.61 11.34 12.44
C ASP A 25 -16.75 10.86 10.97
N GLN A 26 -15.67 10.96 10.17
CA GLN A 26 -15.65 10.51 8.78
C GLN A 26 -15.40 9.00 8.69
N LEU A 27 -14.57 8.43 9.57
CA LEU A 27 -14.40 6.99 9.70
C LEU A 27 -15.70 6.34 10.15
N ASP A 28 -16.31 6.84 11.23
CA ASP A 28 -17.61 6.37 11.72
C ASP A 28 -18.67 6.41 10.61
N ARG A 29 -18.67 7.49 9.80
CA ARG A 29 -19.60 7.63 8.68
C ARG A 29 -19.41 6.56 7.59
N LEU A 30 -18.15 6.23 7.25
CA LEU A 30 -17.84 5.19 6.28
C LEU A 30 -18.19 3.81 6.83
N ASP A 31 -17.81 3.53 8.08
CA ASP A 31 -18.09 2.27 8.78
C ASP A 31 -19.60 1.99 8.80
N ASP A 32 -20.39 2.95 9.28
CA ASP A 32 -21.86 2.87 9.31
C ASP A 32 -22.47 2.61 7.93
N PHE A 33 -21.86 3.11 6.86
CA PHE A 33 -22.36 2.91 5.50
C PHE A 33 -22.01 1.51 4.98
N LEU A 34 -20.75 1.09 5.14
CA LEU A 34 -20.25 -0.23 4.70
C LEU A 34 -20.99 -1.37 5.42
N ASP A 35 -21.33 -1.20 6.69
CA ASP A 35 -22.09 -2.18 7.48
C ASP A 35 -23.61 -2.13 7.27
N SER A 36 -24.11 -1.21 6.44
CA SER A 36 -25.55 -1.03 6.24
C SER A 36 -26.14 -2.01 5.22
N GLU A 37 -27.46 -2.24 5.29
CA GLU A 37 -28.20 -3.01 4.26
C GLU A 37 -28.17 -2.38 2.86
N GLN A 38 -27.58 -1.18 2.70
CA GLN A 38 -27.40 -0.54 1.39
C GLN A 38 -26.25 -1.18 0.60
N VAL A 39 -25.31 -1.82 1.30
CA VAL A 39 -24.11 -2.43 0.74
C VAL A 39 -24.29 -3.95 0.68
N GLY A 40 -23.70 -4.58 -0.35
CA GLY A 40 -23.80 -6.04 -0.53
C GLY A 40 -22.99 -6.80 0.53
N GLU A 41 -23.36 -8.05 0.81
CA GLU A 41 -22.69 -8.88 1.81
C GLU A 41 -21.23 -9.22 1.47
N ASP A 42 -20.88 -9.17 0.18
CA ASP A 42 -19.53 -9.46 -0.33
C ASP A 42 -18.66 -8.18 -0.42
N ALA A 43 -19.19 -7.01 -0.08
CA ALA A 43 -18.41 -5.77 -0.10
C ALA A 43 -17.32 -5.77 0.98
N LEU A 44 -16.26 -5.02 0.74
CA LEU A 44 -15.21 -4.83 1.72
C LEU A 44 -15.73 -3.99 2.91
N ASP A 45 -15.46 -4.46 4.13
CA ASP A 45 -15.64 -3.67 5.35
C ASP A 45 -14.61 -2.53 5.44
N LEU A 46 -14.70 -1.67 6.45
CA LEU A 46 -13.81 -0.50 6.56
C LEU A 46 -12.32 -0.89 6.58
N ILE A 47 -11.97 -1.97 7.27
CA ILE A 47 -10.59 -2.43 7.43
C ILE A 47 -10.04 -2.97 6.10
N SER A 48 -10.79 -3.85 5.45
CA SER A 48 -10.44 -4.42 4.14
C SER A 48 -10.44 -3.35 3.05
N ALA A 49 -11.42 -2.43 3.06
CA ALA A 49 -11.48 -1.30 2.14
C ALA A 49 -10.28 -0.38 2.30
N HIS A 50 -9.82 -0.13 3.53
CA HIS A 50 -8.58 0.62 3.75
C HIS A 50 -7.36 -0.09 3.15
N GLY A 51 -7.22 -1.41 3.35
CA GLY A 51 -6.14 -2.20 2.73
C GLY A 51 -6.14 -2.13 1.22
N PHE A 52 -7.32 -2.29 0.62
CA PHE A 52 -7.54 -2.17 -0.82
C PHE A 52 -7.14 -0.78 -1.34
N LEU A 53 -7.60 0.30 -0.70
CA LEU A 53 -7.29 1.66 -1.10
C LEU A 53 -5.80 2.00 -0.95
N VAL A 54 -5.13 1.47 0.07
CA VAL A 54 -3.67 1.60 0.21
C VAL A 54 -2.94 0.87 -0.91
N ALA A 55 -3.38 -0.33 -1.31
CA ALA A 55 -2.82 -1.02 -2.46
C ALA A 55 -2.98 -0.19 -3.75
N LEU A 56 -4.12 0.47 -3.97
CA LEU A 56 -4.31 1.38 -5.11
C LEU A 56 -3.40 2.61 -5.06
N ALA A 57 -3.10 3.13 -3.88
CA ALA A 57 -2.14 4.23 -3.72
C ALA A 57 -0.70 3.80 -4.08
N VAL A 58 -0.38 2.53 -3.81
CA VAL A 58 0.91 1.90 -4.12
C VAL A 58 1.05 1.51 -5.59
N ALA A 59 -0.06 1.11 -6.21
CA ALA A 59 -0.10 0.43 -7.51
C ALA A 59 0.73 1.15 -8.61
N PRO A 60 1.39 0.38 -9.50
CA PRO A 60 2.18 0.95 -10.60
C PRO A 60 1.33 1.61 -11.68
N SER A 61 0.03 1.28 -11.75
CA SER A 61 -0.96 1.83 -12.67
C SER A 61 -2.18 2.35 -11.91
N GLU A 62 -2.81 3.41 -12.43
CA GLU A 62 -4.05 3.95 -11.86
C GLU A 62 -5.26 3.16 -12.36
N LEU A 63 -6.07 2.63 -11.44
CA LEU A 63 -7.37 2.05 -11.76
C LEU A 63 -8.46 3.13 -11.87
N PRO A 64 -9.33 3.08 -12.90
CA PRO A 64 -10.45 4.00 -13.02
C PRO A 64 -11.41 3.94 -11.81
N PRO A 65 -11.97 5.09 -11.35
CA PRO A 65 -12.93 5.12 -10.25
C PRO A 65 -14.07 4.12 -10.33
N ALA A 66 -14.70 4.01 -11.50
CA ALA A 66 -15.80 3.08 -11.70
C ALA A 66 -15.39 1.61 -11.51
N GLN A 67 -14.12 1.26 -11.77
CA GLN A 67 -13.63 -0.10 -11.63
C GLN A 67 -13.34 -0.40 -10.16
N TRP A 68 -12.52 0.41 -9.49
CA TRP A 68 -12.18 0.10 -8.10
C TRP A 68 -13.36 0.25 -7.14
N LEU A 69 -14.32 1.14 -7.43
CA LEU A 69 -15.58 1.21 -6.66
C LEU A 69 -16.40 -0.07 -6.83
N ALA A 70 -16.44 -0.64 -8.04
CA ALA A 70 -17.18 -1.88 -8.29
C ALA A 70 -16.53 -3.07 -7.57
N GLU A 71 -15.21 -3.14 -7.52
CA GLU A 71 -14.48 -4.18 -6.76
C GLU A 71 -14.68 -4.03 -5.25
N LEU A 72 -14.57 -2.81 -4.72
CA LEU A 72 -14.75 -2.55 -3.29
C LEU A 72 -16.16 -2.92 -2.81
N PHE A 73 -17.18 -2.57 -3.58
CA PHE A 73 -18.58 -2.84 -3.20
C PHE A 73 -19.11 -4.19 -3.70
N GLN A 74 -18.36 -4.92 -4.52
CA GLN A 74 -18.82 -6.12 -5.25
C GLN A 74 -20.20 -5.92 -5.92
N GLY A 75 -20.43 -4.72 -6.46
CA GLY A 75 -21.74 -4.29 -6.94
C GLY A 75 -21.94 -2.78 -6.85
N GLU A 76 -23.20 -2.34 -6.99
CA GLU A 76 -23.59 -0.93 -6.81
C GLU A 76 -24.38 -0.80 -5.50
N PRO A 77 -23.92 0.01 -4.53
CA PRO A 77 -24.68 0.26 -3.31
C PRO A 77 -26.03 0.93 -3.59
N ASN A 78 -27.02 0.60 -2.76
CA ASN A 78 -28.35 1.20 -2.81
C ASN A 78 -28.40 2.54 -2.07
N TYR A 79 -27.64 3.53 -2.54
CA TYR A 79 -27.58 4.87 -1.95
C TYR A 79 -28.98 5.48 -1.78
N ARG A 80 -29.22 6.16 -0.66
CA ARG A 80 -30.45 6.91 -0.39
C ARG A 80 -30.67 8.03 -1.40
N ASP A 81 -29.62 8.75 -1.73
CA ASP A 81 -29.63 9.89 -2.64
C ASP A 81 -28.22 10.16 -3.23
N GLU A 82 -28.15 11.06 -4.22
CA GLU A 82 -26.87 11.42 -4.86
C GLU A 82 -25.89 12.08 -3.87
N ALA A 83 -26.39 12.76 -2.84
CA ALA A 83 -25.52 13.42 -1.87
C ALA A 83 -24.81 12.41 -0.97
N GLU A 84 -25.49 11.35 -0.54
CA GLU A 84 -24.86 10.23 0.15
C GLU A 84 -23.84 9.52 -0.73
N ARG A 85 -24.16 9.24 -1.99
CA ARG A 85 -23.20 8.64 -2.93
C ARG A 85 -21.94 9.49 -3.04
N ASP A 86 -22.09 10.78 -3.30
CA ASP A 86 -20.97 11.68 -3.52
C ASP A 86 -20.14 11.85 -2.23
N ASP A 87 -20.77 11.84 -1.06
CA ASP A 87 -20.13 11.85 0.26
C ASP A 87 -19.26 10.59 0.47
N ILE A 88 -19.83 9.39 0.31
CA ILE A 88 -19.11 8.13 0.51
C ILE A 88 -17.94 8.00 -0.48
N ILE A 89 -18.16 8.30 -1.76
CA ILE A 89 -17.08 8.25 -2.77
C ILE A 89 -15.98 9.27 -2.43
N HIS A 90 -16.34 10.45 -1.93
CA HIS A 90 -15.37 11.44 -1.51
C HIS A 90 -14.51 10.93 -0.35
N LEU A 91 -15.11 10.31 0.68
CA LEU A 91 -14.39 9.78 1.83
C LEU A 91 -13.45 8.63 1.45
N LEU A 92 -13.89 7.69 0.60
CA LEU A 92 -13.04 6.61 0.09
C LEU A 92 -11.86 7.15 -0.75
N THR A 93 -12.12 8.15 -1.59
CA THR A 93 -11.07 8.82 -2.37
C THR A 93 -10.07 9.50 -1.44
N LEU A 94 -10.55 10.16 -0.38
CA LEU A 94 -9.71 10.87 0.58
C LEU A 94 -8.82 9.92 1.38
N LEU A 95 -9.31 8.74 1.79
CA LEU A 95 -8.49 7.68 2.42
C LEU A 95 -7.29 7.30 1.54
N ARG A 96 -7.56 6.98 0.27
CA ARG A 96 -6.51 6.62 -0.70
C ARG A 96 -5.53 7.78 -0.92
N ASP A 97 -6.04 8.98 -1.12
CA ASP A 97 -5.22 10.15 -1.43
C ASP A 97 -4.35 10.56 -0.22
N ASN A 98 -4.84 10.38 1.01
CA ASN A 98 -4.05 10.57 2.23
C ASN A 98 -2.90 9.56 2.33
N ALA A 99 -3.16 8.27 2.09
CA ALA A 99 -2.11 7.25 2.05
C ALA A 99 -1.05 7.57 0.98
N MET A 100 -1.48 7.93 -0.23
CA MET A 100 -0.59 8.34 -1.31
C MET A 100 0.28 9.55 -0.94
N ALA A 101 -0.32 10.58 -0.31
CA ALA A 101 0.40 11.78 0.10
C ALA A 101 1.49 11.49 1.16
N VAL A 102 1.24 10.57 2.09
CA VAL A 102 2.23 10.12 3.07
C VAL A 102 3.38 9.39 2.39
N LEU A 103 3.07 8.45 1.50
CA LEU A 103 4.06 7.65 0.76
C LEU A 103 4.93 8.53 -0.17
N GLU A 104 4.34 9.53 -0.83
CA GLU A 104 5.05 10.51 -1.66
C GLU A 104 6.12 11.29 -0.88
N GLN A 105 5.89 11.50 0.41
CA GLN A 105 6.82 12.18 1.31
C GLN A 105 7.86 11.22 1.93
N GLY A 106 7.79 9.92 1.61
CA GLY A 106 8.61 8.88 2.22
C GLY A 106 8.22 8.54 3.65
N GLY A 107 6.98 8.88 4.05
CA GLY A 107 6.43 8.54 5.36
C GLY A 107 5.83 7.14 5.40
N LEU A 108 5.64 6.63 6.61
CA LEU A 108 4.93 5.39 6.86
C LEU A 108 3.43 5.67 7.01
N PRO A 109 2.55 4.96 6.29
CA PRO A 109 1.10 5.13 6.43
C PRO A 109 0.65 4.68 7.83
N GLU A 110 -0.34 5.37 8.37
CA GLU A 110 -1.08 4.89 9.53
C GLU A 110 -1.95 3.69 9.12
N LEU A 111 -2.08 2.69 9.98
CA LEU A 111 -2.95 1.53 9.77
C LEU A 111 -4.05 1.51 10.85
N PRO A 112 -5.29 1.08 10.53
CA PRO A 112 -6.46 1.23 11.40
C PRO A 112 -6.52 0.19 12.53
N PHE A 113 -5.37 -0.31 13.00
CA PHE A 113 -5.24 -1.34 14.02
C PHE A 113 -3.89 -1.28 14.71
N GLU A 114 -3.80 -1.95 15.87
CA GLU A 114 -2.53 -2.17 16.54
C GLU A 114 -1.70 -3.23 15.79
N LEU A 115 -0.39 -3.00 15.69
CA LEU A 115 0.55 -3.89 14.98
C LEU A 115 0.96 -5.10 15.84
N THR A 116 -0.03 -5.88 16.28
CA THR A 116 0.19 -7.11 17.05
C THR A 116 -0.95 -8.11 16.84
N LEU A 117 -0.62 -9.41 16.80
CA LEU A 117 -1.62 -10.47 16.68
C LEU A 117 -2.19 -10.90 18.03
N ASP A 118 -1.56 -10.52 19.15
CA ASP A 118 -1.96 -10.89 20.51
C ASP A 118 -2.17 -12.42 20.72
N GLY A 119 -1.46 -13.24 19.94
CA GLY A 119 -1.54 -14.70 19.99
C GLY A 119 -2.68 -15.32 19.18
N LEU A 120 -3.43 -14.53 18.42
CA LEU A 120 -4.46 -14.99 17.48
C LEU A 120 -3.85 -15.32 16.10
N PRO A 121 -4.50 -16.18 15.29
CA PRO A 121 -4.19 -16.31 13.86
C PRO A 121 -4.45 -14.99 13.13
N ALA A 122 -3.64 -14.64 12.14
CA ALA A 122 -3.76 -13.36 11.44
C ALA A 122 -5.12 -13.21 10.74
N GLU A 123 -5.62 -14.28 10.14
CA GLU A 123 -6.94 -14.35 9.48
C GLU A 123 -8.14 -14.16 10.42
N GLU A 124 -7.93 -14.20 11.75
CA GLU A 124 -8.97 -13.92 12.75
C GLU A 124 -8.84 -12.49 13.33
N THR A 125 -8.01 -11.63 12.73
CA THR A 125 -7.72 -10.28 13.22
C THR A 125 -7.94 -9.22 12.12
N PRO A 126 -8.13 -7.94 12.49
CA PRO A 126 -8.18 -6.84 11.51
C PRO A 126 -6.94 -6.76 10.60
N ILE A 127 -5.80 -7.30 11.04
CA ILE A 127 -4.58 -7.34 10.23
C ILE A 127 -4.78 -8.27 9.03
N GLY A 128 -5.42 -9.43 9.23
CA GLY A 128 -5.74 -10.37 8.16
C GLY A 128 -6.71 -9.77 7.17
N ASP A 129 -7.80 -9.16 7.65
CA ASP A 129 -8.80 -8.47 6.82
C ASP A 129 -8.16 -7.37 5.97
N TRP A 130 -7.29 -6.55 6.59
CA TRP A 130 -6.57 -5.50 5.87
C TRP A 130 -5.61 -6.06 4.82
N CYS A 131 -4.87 -7.13 5.15
CA CYS A 131 -3.98 -7.77 4.19
C CYS A 131 -4.76 -8.43 3.05
N ALA A 132 -5.93 -9.01 3.32
CA ALA A 132 -6.82 -9.55 2.29
C ALA A 132 -7.31 -8.44 1.36
N GLY A 133 -7.80 -7.32 1.92
CA GLY A 133 -8.16 -6.14 1.13
C GLY A 133 -7.01 -5.58 0.29
N PHE A 134 -5.79 -5.53 0.84
CA PHE A 134 -4.59 -5.13 0.08
C PHE A 134 -4.36 -6.06 -1.11
N MET A 135 -4.48 -7.38 -0.91
CA MET A 135 -4.33 -8.37 -1.98
C MET A 135 -5.43 -8.25 -3.05
N GLU A 136 -6.67 -7.91 -2.70
CA GLU A 136 -7.73 -7.59 -3.68
C GLU A 136 -7.33 -6.42 -4.60
N GLY A 137 -6.63 -5.42 -4.06
CA GLY A 137 -6.09 -4.31 -4.84
C GLY A 137 -4.97 -4.74 -5.78
N VAL A 138 -4.16 -5.73 -5.37
CA VAL A 138 -3.14 -6.35 -6.22
C VAL A 138 -3.79 -7.14 -7.36
N PHE A 139 -4.81 -7.96 -7.06
CA PHE A 139 -5.49 -8.79 -8.05
C PHE A 139 -6.26 -7.97 -9.11
N SER A 140 -6.72 -6.77 -8.74
CA SER A 140 -7.44 -5.87 -9.64
C SER A 140 -6.64 -5.43 -10.88
N ASP A 141 -5.30 -5.47 -10.83
CA ASP A 141 -4.41 -5.35 -11.99
C ASP A 141 -3.10 -6.12 -11.79
N GLU A 142 -3.20 -7.43 -11.53
CA GLU A 142 -2.04 -8.30 -11.25
C GLU A 142 -0.94 -8.13 -12.30
N SER A 143 -1.34 -7.97 -13.57
CA SER A 143 -0.41 -7.81 -14.69
C SER A 143 0.53 -6.61 -14.52
N ALA A 144 0.05 -5.50 -13.97
CA ALA A 144 0.86 -4.31 -13.76
C ALA A 144 1.82 -4.47 -12.58
N TRP A 145 1.39 -5.11 -11.49
CA TRP A 145 2.20 -5.33 -10.28
C TRP A 145 3.48 -6.13 -10.57
N PHE A 146 3.41 -7.12 -11.46
CA PHE A 146 4.53 -8.02 -11.75
C PHE A 146 5.24 -7.72 -13.08
N GLN A 147 4.82 -6.71 -13.84
CA GLN A 147 5.31 -6.48 -15.21
C GLN A 147 6.82 -6.21 -15.29
N ASP A 148 7.34 -5.36 -14.40
CA ASP A 148 8.69 -4.80 -14.53
C ASP A 148 9.74 -5.57 -13.71
N ASP A 149 9.39 -6.03 -12.50
CA ASP A 149 10.27 -6.79 -11.59
C ASP A 149 9.46 -7.77 -10.72
N GLU A 150 9.03 -8.87 -11.34
CA GLU A 150 8.20 -9.91 -10.72
C GLU A 150 8.81 -10.47 -9.43
N GLU A 151 10.12 -10.73 -9.41
CA GLU A 151 10.81 -11.33 -8.26
C GLU A 151 10.80 -10.41 -7.04
N ALA A 152 11.09 -9.11 -7.24
CA ALA A 152 11.05 -8.12 -6.17
C ALA A 152 9.62 -7.89 -5.67
N ALA A 153 8.66 -7.71 -6.59
CA ALA A 153 7.25 -7.53 -6.23
C ALA A 153 6.71 -8.72 -5.42
N ALA A 154 6.97 -9.96 -5.88
CA ALA A 154 6.54 -11.17 -5.17
C ALA A 154 7.17 -11.27 -3.77
N THR A 155 8.44 -10.91 -3.64
CA THR A 155 9.14 -10.92 -2.34
C THR A 155 8.52 -9.91 -1.36
N LEU A 156 8.20 -8.70 -1.84
CA LEU A 156 7.60 -7.66 -1.02
C LEU A 156 6.12 -7.94 -0.67
N LEU A 157 5.39 -8.64 -1.55
CA LEU A 157 3.98 -9.00 -1.35
C LEU A 157 3.80 -10.24 -0.47
N LEU A 158 4.82 -11.10 -0.34
CA LEU A 158 4.74 -12.35 0.42
C LEU A 158 4.20 -12.20 1.86
N PRO A 159 4.59 -11.16 2.64
CA PRO A 159 4.02 -10.95 3.97
C PRO A 159 2.51 -10.67 3.96
N PHE A 160 2.02 -9.88 3.00
CA PHE A 160 0.60 -9.58 2.85
C PHE A 160 -0.18 -10.84 2.48
N MET A 161 0.36 -11.65 1.57
CA MET A 161 -0.21 -12.95 1.20
C MET A 161 -0.26 -13.92 2.38
N LEU A 162 0.78 -13.93 3.22
CA LEU A 162 0.84 -14.82 4.38
C LEU A 162 -0.17 -14.41 5.46
N LEU A 163 -0.23 -13.11 5.76
CA LEU A 163 -1.08 -12.58 6.83
C LEU A 163 -2.56 -12.54 6.43
N SER A 164 -2.89 -12.51 5.14
CA SER A 164 -4.28 -12.46 4.68
C SER A 164 -5.05 -13.77 4.85
N GLY A 165 -4.37 -14.90 5.04
CA GLY A 165 -5.01 -16.23 5.10
C GLY A 165 -5.57 -16.75 3.77
N LEU A 166 -5.58 -15.94 2.70
CA LEU A 166 -6.16 -16.30 1.39
C LEU A 166 -5.47 -17.48 0.69
N PHE A 167 -4.25 -17.81 1.12
CA PHE A 167 -3.38 -18.81 0.49
C PHE A 167 -3.08 -20.00 1.42
N GLU A 168 -3.89 -20.26 2.44
CA GLU A 168 -3.67 -21.34 3.41
C GLU A 168 -3.63 -22.75 2.79
N ASP A 169 -4.24 -22.95 1.63
CA ASP A 169 -4.23 -24.21 0.90
C ASP A 169 -2.90 -24.49 0.16
N GLU A 170 -2.06 -23.46 -0.05
CA GLU A 170 -0.76 -23.60 -0.70
C GLU A 170 0.28 -24.16 0.30
N PRO A 171 0.93 -25.32 0.03
CA PRO A 171 1.76 -26.02 1.01
C PRO A 171 2.89 -25.17 1.59
N ASP A 172 3.54 -24.35 0.77
CA ASP A 172 4.65 -23.49 1.20
C ASP A 172 4.15 -22.36 2.12
N MET A 173 2.95 -21.81 1.85
CA MET A 173 2.31 -20.80 2.69
C MET A 173 1.83 -21.40 4.01
N ALA A 174 1.21 -22.58 3.95
CA ALA A 174 0.77 -23.32 5.14
C ALA A 174 1.92 -23.68 6.09
N GLU A 175 3.11 -23.97 5.55
CA GLU A 175 4.31 -24.19 6.36
C GLU A 175 4.77 -22.89 7.03
N MET A 176 4.83 -21.79 6.27
CA MET A 176 5.21 -20.47 6.79
C MET A 176 4.24 -19.96 7.86
N ALA A 177 2.93 -20.23 7.70
CA ALA A 177 1.90 -19.80 8.64
C ALA A 177 2.03 -20.47 10.02
N GLN A 178 2.77 -21.57 10.15
CA GLN A 178 2.98 -22.22 11.45
C GLN A 178 3.95 -21.45 12.37
N ASP A 179 4.75 -20.53 11.82
CA ASP A 179 5.69 -19.71 12.60
C ASP A 179 5.04 -18.40 13.07
N GLN A 180 4.34 -18.48 14.20
CA GLN A 180 3.66 -17.33 14.81
C GLN A 180 4.61 -16.19 15.18
N ALA A 181 5.87 -16.49 15.56
CA ALA A 181 6.85 -15.47 15.88
C ALA A 181 7.30 -14.71 14.63
N ASN A 182 7.40 -15.41 13.50
CA ASN A 182 7.63 -14.79 12.20
C ASN A 182 6.43 -13.92 11.78
N GLN A 183 5.20 -14.40 11.92
CA GLN A 183 4.01 -13.58 11.61
C GLN A 183 3.98 -12.28 12.41
N GLU A 184 4.21 -12.34 13.73
CA GLU A 184 4.25 -11.14 14.59
C GLU A 184 5.32 -10.14 14.11
N ALA A 185 6.48 -10.64 13.67
CA ALA A 185 7.53 -9.80 13.11
C ALA A 185 7.12 -9.17 11.77
N LEU A 186 6.36 -9.88 10.93
CA LEU A 186 5.86 -9.35 9.66
C LEU A 186 4.78 -8.28 9.88
N VAL A 187 3.87 -8.47 10.84
CA VAL A 187 2.88 -7.46 11.23
C VAL A 187 3.54 -6.14 11.60
N ALA A 188 4.59 -6.19 12.42
CA ALA A 188 5.33 -5.00 12.83
C ALA A 188 6.07 -4.28 11.67
N GLN A 189 6.23 -4.95 10.51
CA GLN A 189 6.90 -4.41 9.32
C GLN A 189 5.92 -3.93 8.24
N LEU A 190 4.61 -4.11 8.41
CA LEU A 190 3.62 -3.76 7.38
C LEU A 190 3.74 -2.32 6.89
N PRO A 191 3.86 -1.28 7.75
CA PRO A 191 3.98 0.10 7.27
C PRO A 191 5.23 0.32 6.41
N GLU A 192 6.37 -0.25 6.79
CA GLU A 192 7.61 -0.19 6.02
C GLU A 192 7.49 -0.92 4.69
N LEU A 193 6.85 -2.10 4.66
CA LEU A 193 6.65 -2.87 3.44
C LEU A 193 5.77 -2.13 2.43
N VAL A 194 4.74 -1.42 2.90
CA VAL A 194 3.91 -0.55 2.02
C VAL A 194 4.77 0.55 1.40
N LEU A 195 5.62 1.20 2.19
CA LEU A 195 6.54 2.22 1.68
C LEU A 195 7.56 1.62 0.70
N ASP A 196 8.12 0.45 1.00
CA ASP A 196 9.08 -0.23 0.13
C ASP A 196 8.46 -0.61 -1.22
N LEU A 197 7.22 -1.13 -1.23
CA LEU A 197 6.46 -1.36 -2.47
C LEU A 197 6.22 -0.07 -3.25
N TYR A 198 5.82 1.01 -2.56
CA TYR A 198 5.62 2.31 -3.20
C TYR A 198 6.92 2.82 -3.85
N LEU A 199 8.04 2.78 -3.12
CA LEU A 199 9.34 3.21 -3.62
C LEU A 199 9.82 2.31 -4.77
N HIS A 200 9.57 1.01 -4.72
CA HIS A 200 9.91 0.06 -5.78
C HIS A 200 9.33 0.49 -7.13
N TYR A 201 8.05 0.87 -7.18
CA TYR A 201 7.39 1.31 -8.41
C TYR A 201 7.69 2.75 -8.82
N ARG A 202 8.18 3.61 -7.91
CA ARG A 202 8.45 5.03 -8.18
C ARG A 202 9.92 5.34 -8.45
N VAL A 203 10.84 4.44 -8.11
CA VAL A 203 12.27 4.61 -8.38
C VAL A 203 12.60 4.09 -9.80
N PRO A 204 13.06 4.94 -10.73
CA PRO A 204 13.51 4.47 -12.03
C PRO A 204 14.66 3.47 -11.87
N PRO A 205 14.71 2.36 -12.64
CA PRO A 205 15.80 1.41 -12.55
C PRO A 205 17.13 2.14 -12.75
N GLU A 206 18.11 1.91 -11.85
CA GLU A 206 19.43 2.52 -11.95
C GLU A 206 19.99 2.28 -13.35
N THR A 207 20.10 3.34 -14.15
CA THR A 207 20.73 3.23 -15.47
C THR A 207 22.17 2.75 -15.26
N THR A 208 22.43 1.49 -15.60
CA THR A 208 23.78 0.94 -15.53
C THR A 208 24.72 1.85 -16.32
N LYS A 209 25.66 2.51 -15.62
CA LYS A 209 26.61 3.44 -16.24
C LYS A 209 27.26 2.75 -17.43
N PRO A 210 27.28 3.36 -18.63
CA PRO A 210 27.81 2.71 -19.82
C PRO A 210 29.28 2.36 -19.59
N LYS A 211 29.62 1.07 -19.71
CA LYS A 211 30.99 0.56 -19.58
C LYS A 211 31.91 1.37 -20.51
N PRO A 212 33.08 1.84 -20.03
CA PRO A 212 33.99 2.63 -20.85
C PRO A 212 34.42 1.81 -22.08
N ARG A 213 34.13 2.36 -23.26
CA ARG A 213 34.42 1.76 -24.56
C ARG A 213 35.93 1.54 -24.67
N LYS A 214 36.39 0.28 -24.63
CA LYS A 214 37.81 -0.07 -24.85
C LYS A 214 38.26 0.47 -26.21
N LYS A 215 39.19 1.44 -26.21
CA LYS A 215 39.82 1.94 -27.44
C LYS A 215 40.65 0.82 -28.06
N THR A 216 40.24 0.32 -29.22
CA THR A 216 41.02 -0.63 -30.03
C THR A 216 42.29 0.06 -30.53
N PRO A 217 43.49 -0.51 -30.34
CA PRO A 217 44.73 0.12 -30.81
C PRO A 217 44.82 0.08 -32.34
N ALA A 218 45.22 1.20 -32.93
CA ALA A 218 45.36 1.38 -34.37
C ALA A 218 46.42 0.42 -34.96
N LYS A 219 46.02 -0.34 -35.98
CA LYS A 219 46.88 -1.29 -36.69
C LYS A 219 47.94 -0.51 -37.50
N GLY A 220 49.20 -0.64 -37.10
CA GLY A 220 50.35 -0.05 -37.78
C GLY A 220 50.43 -0.48 -39.25
N LYS A 221 50.47 0.51 -40.14
CA LYS A 221 50.57 0.36 -41.59
C LYS A 221 52.00 -0.08 -41.94
N LYS A 222 52.20 -1.34 -42.34
CA LYS A 222 53.47 -1.81 -42.93
C LYS A 222 53.69 -1.12 -44.28
N ARG A 223 54.77 -0.35 -44.39
CA ARG A 223 55.33 0.12 -45.67
C ARG A 223 55.99 -1.06 -46.37
N LYS A 224 55.68 -1.25 -47.64
CA LYS A 224 56.46 -2.01 -48.61
C LYS A 224 56.70 -1.10 -49.81
#